data_AF-A0A949RYS2-F1
#
_entry.id   AF-A0A949RYS2-F1
#
_cell.length_a   1.000
_cell.length_b   1.000
_cell.length_c   1.000
_cell.angle_alpha   90.00
_cell.angle_beta   90.00
_cell.angle_gamma   90.00
#
_symmetry.space_group_name_H-M   'P 1'
#
loop_
_entity.id
_entity.type
_entity.pdbx_description
1 polymer ?
#
loop_
_entity_poly.entity_id
_entity_poly.type
_entity_poly.pdbx_seq_one_letter_code
_entity_poly.pdbx_strand_id
1 'polypeptide(L)' 'MVNKFGSVLQELDETDFWLDLLVRAGIVPAEKLEPLIKETNELISIFTTIVTKIKKRMGK' A
#
# COMPACT_ATOMS: atom_id res chain seq x y z
N MET A 1 9.18 -0.14 -16.15
CA MET A 1 9.43 0.16 -14.73
C MET A 1 8.19 0.71 -14.05
N VAL A 2 7.53 1.72 -14.59
CA VAL A 2 6.24 2.24 -14.08
C VAL A 2 5.17 1.15 -13.93
N ASN A 3 5.05 0.23 -14.91
CA ASN A 3 4.12 -0.90 -14.81
C ASN A 3 4.38 -1.82 -13.60
N LYS A 4 5.66 -2.03 -13.24
CA LYS A 4 6.01 -2.83 -12.05
C LYS A 4 5.57 -2.14 -10.76
N PHE A 5 5.69 -0.82 -10.68
CA PHE A 5 5.18 -0.06 -9.54
C PHE A 5 3.65 -0.04 -9.46
N GLY A 6 2.97 -0.15 -10.61
CA GLY A 6 1.51 -0.37 -10.64
C GLY A 6 1.12 -1.69 -9.96
N SER A 7 1.81 -2.78 -10.29
CA SER A 7 1.59 -4.08 -9.61
C SER A 7 1.89 -4.01 -8.11
N VAL A 8 2.99 -3.37 -7.70
CA VAL A 8 3.32 -3.19 -6.27
C VAL A 8 2.23 -2.40 -5.52
N LEU A 9 1.70 -1.33 -6.12
CA LEU A 9 0.61 -0.57 -5.50
C LEU A 9 -0.66 -1.43 -5.37
N GLN A 10 -1.00 -2.24 -6.37
CA GLN A 10 -2.13 -3.16 -6.29
C GLN A 10 -1.92 -4.20 -5.17
N GLU A 11 -0.73 -4.79 -5.06
CA GLU A 11 -0.41 -5.76 -3.99
C GLU A 11 -0.50 -5.12 -2.59
N LEU A 12 -0.10 -3.86 -2.45
CA LEU A 12 -0.23 -3.11 -1.20
C LEU A 12 -1.69 -2.77 -0.86
N ASP A 13 -2.50 -2.37 -1.84
CA ASP A 13 -3.93 -2.12 -1.66
C ASP A 13 -4.66 -3.42 -1.24
N GLU A 14 -4.32 -4.55 -1.86
CA GLU A 14 -4.85 -5.86 -1.47
C GLU A 14 -4.41 -6.24 -0.04
N THR A 15 -3.16 -5.94 0.33
CA THR A 15 -2.63 -6.20 1.68
C THR A 15 -3.38 -5.39 2.73
N ASP A 16 -3.58 -4.08 2.51
CA ASP A 16 -4.33 -3.21 3.43
C ASP A 16 -5.76 -3.72 3.63
N PHE A 17 -6.42 -4.13 2.53
CA PHE A 17 -7.76 -4.74 2.59
C PHE A 17 -7.79 -6.01 3.45
N TRP A 18 -6.82 -6.92 3.30
CA TRP A 18 -6.78 -8.15 4.10
C TRP A 18 -6.53 -7.86 5.58
N LEU A 19 -5.67 -6.87 5.91
CA LEU A 19 -5.43 -6.47 7.30
C LEU A 19 -6.71 -5.92 7.95
N ASP A 20 -7.43 -5.03 7.26
CA ASP A 20 -8.73 -4.51 7.74
C ASP A 20 -9.77 -5.64 7.89
N LEU A 21 -9.84 -6.57 6.94
CA LEU A 21 -10.76 -7.70 7.01
C LEU A 21 -10.47 -8.62 8.20
N LEU A 22 -9.20 -8.88 8.52
CA LEU A 22 -8.81 -9.68 9.68
C LEU A 22 -9.25 -9.04 11.01
N VAL A 23 -9.16 -7.72 11.11
CA VAL A 23 -9.67 -6.97 12.27
C VAL A 23 -11.20 -7.07 12.33
N ARG A 24 -11.89 -6.80 11.21
CA ARG A 24 -13.36 -6.82 11.15
C ARG A 24 -13.96 -8.20 11.40
N ALA A 25 -13.27 -9.26 10.98
CA ALA A 25 -13.68 -10.64 11.22
C ALA A 25 -13.42 -11.09 12.68
N GLY A 26 -12.77 -10.27 13.51
CA GLY A 26 -12.41 -10.62 14.89
C GLY A 26 -11.35 -11.71 14.98
N ILE A 27 -10.61 -11.97 13.90
CA ILE A 27 -9.58 -13.02 13.83
C ILE A 27 -8.29 -12.52 14.52
N VAL A 28 -7.95 -11.25 14.34
CA VAL A 28 -6.76 -10.63 14.95
C VAL A 28 -7.17 -9.31 15.63
N PRO A 29 -6.73 -9.05 16.88
CA PRO A 29 -6.95 -7.76 17.54
C PRO A 29 -6.32 -6.61 16.75
N ALA A 30 -7.02 -5.47 16.69
CA ALA A 30 -6.59 -4.29 15.95
C ALA A 30 -5.21 -3.79 16.39
N GLU A 31 -4.91 -3.88 17.69
CA GLU A 31 -3.66 -3.39 18.28
C GLU A 31 -2.43 -4.15 17.74
N LYS A 32 -2.62 -5.40 17.29
CA LYS A 32 -1.54 -6.20 16.67
C LYS A 32 -1.33 -5.86 15.20
N LEU A 33 -2.37 -5.41 14.50
CA LEU A 33 -2.30 -5.07 13.07
C LEU A 33 -2.06 -3.59 12.81
N GLU A 34 -2.30 -2.71 13.78
CA GLU A 34 -2.03 -1.27 13.72
C GLU A 34 -0.64 -0.93 13.16
N PRO A 35 0.47 -1.54 13.64
CA PRO A 35 1.80 -1.27 13.10
C PRO A 35 1.95 -1.69 11.63
N LEU A 36 1.31 -2.79 11.23
CA LEU A 36 1.36 -3.31 9.86
C LEU A 36 0.53 -2.44 8.91
N ILE A 37 -0.69 -2.06 9.31
CA ILE A 37 -1.55 -1.14 8.56
C ILE A 37 -0.82 0.18 8.34
N LYS A 38 -0.15 0.69 9.38
CA LYS A 38 0.66 1.91 9.27
C LYS A 38 1.80 1.75 8.26
N GLU A 39 2.58 0.68 8.36
CA GLU A 39 3.67 0.40 7.42
C GLU A 39 3.16 0.27 5.98
N THR A 40 2.06 -0.45 5.76
CA THR A 40 1.43 -0.60 4.44
C THR A 40 1.06 0.76 3.85
N ASN A 41 0.45 1.64 4.65
CA ASN A 41 0.10 3.00 4.22
C ASN A 41 1.34 3.86 3.90
N GLU A 42 2.42 3.73 4.69
CA GLU A 42 3.70 4.40 4.41
C GLU A 42 4.30 3.92 3.08
N LEU A 43 4.27 2.62 2.80
CA LEU A 43 4.74 2.05 1.54
C LEU A 43 3.91 2.55 0.35
N ILE A 44 2.57 2.55 0.45
CA ILE A 44 1.68 3.10 -0.59
C ILE A 44 2.06 4.54 -0.91
N SER A 45 2.30 5.37 0.11
CA SER A 45 2.72 6.76 -0.05
C SER A 45 4.07 6.91 -0.77
N ILE A 46 5.06 6.09 -0.39
CA ILE A 46 6.39 6.07 -1.01
C ILE A 46 6.28 5.70 -2.49
N PHE A 47 5.62 4.59 -2.81
CA PHE A 47 5.49 4.11 -4.19
C PHE A 47 4.66 5.05 -5.06
N THR A 48 3.57 5.62 -4.52
CA THR A 48 2.77 6.64 -5.20
C THR A 48 3.61 7.87 -5.53
N THR A 49 4.45 8.32 -4.60
CA THR A 49 5.37 9.44 -4.80
C THR A 49 6.40 9.14 -5.90
N ILE A 50 6.97 7.93 -5.90
CA ILE A 50 7.92 7.49 -6.94
C ILE A 50 7.25 7.48 -8.32
N VAL A 51 6.08 6.85 -8.44
CA VAL A 51 5.32 6.78 -9.70
C VAL A 51 4.97 8.18 -10.20
N THR A 52 4.49 9.05 -9.32
CA THR A 52 4.14 10.43 -9.67
C THR A 52 5.35 11.21 -10.17
N LYS A 53 6.50 11.10 -9.49
CA LYS A 53 7.75 11.74 -9.92
C LYS A 53 8.24 11.22 -11.28
N ILE A 54 8.16 9.91 -11.52
CA ILE A 54 8.56 9.31 -12.80
C ILE A 54 7.63 9.79 -13.92
N LYS A 55 6.30 9.73 -13.74
CA LYS A 55 5.32 10.20 -14.73
C LYS A 55 5.54 11.66 -15.08
N LYS A 56 5.78 12.52 -14.09
CA LYS A 56 6.10 13.95 -14.30
C LYS A 56 7.37 14.17 -15.12
N ARG A 57 8.39 13.31 -14.98
CA ARG A 57 9.63 13.37 -15.78
C ARG A 57 9.43 12.86 -17.20
N MET A 58 8.52 11.91 -17.43
CA MET A 58 8.23 11.36 -18.77
C MET A 58 7.31 12.27 -19.60
N GLY A 59 6.47 13.08 -18.95
CA GLY A 59 5.61 14.07 -19.60
C GLY A 59 6.28 15.43 -19.86
N LYS A 60 7.59 15.52 -19.71
CA LYS A 60 8.42 16.70 -20.00
C LYS A 60 9.51 16.28 -20.99
#